data_AF-A0A413KYM2-F1
#
_entry.id   AF-A0A413KYM2-F1
#
_cell.length_a   1.000
_cell.length_b   1.000
_cell.length_c   1.000
_cell.angle_alpha   90.00
_cell.angle_beta   90.00
_cell.angle_gamma   90.00
#
_symmetry.space_group_name_H-M   'P 1'
#
loop_
_entity.id
_entity.type
_entity.pdbx_description
1 polymer ?
#
loop_
_entity_poly.entity_id
_entity_poly.type
_entity_poly.pdbx_seq_one_letter_code
_entity_poly.pdbx_strand_id
1 'polypeptide(L)'
;MQESIQDSESKLGALKGDILSIEKEINLLKEEKIKNATIVKKIMKLSAKVVAGNQETLLTNRDWHSFMDLINQTYRSFDEFISDNSYGLTPAEIQYCYLSFLNIDISSEAVLLNINPESISKRRLRIRQKLGYVGSEVSFYECICKCVFIK
;
A
#
# COMPACT_ATOMS: atom_id res chain seq x y z
N MET A 1 42.73 -14.87 -17.51
CA MET A 1 41.60 -14.01 -17.94
C MET A 1 40.26 -14.71 -17.74
N GLN A 2 40.04 -15.91 -18.30
CA GLN A 2 38.79 -16.69 -18.09
C GLN A 2 38.51 -17.03 -16.62
N GLU A 3 39.54 -17.41 -15.85
CA GLU A 3 39.39 -17.75 -14.43
C GLU A 3 38.98 -16.54 -13.54
N SER A 4 39.44 -15.34 -13.90
CA SER A 4 39.07 -14.09 -13.22
C SER A 4 37.66 -13.62 -13.59
N ILE A 5 37.19 -13.94 -14.80
CA ILE A 5 35.80 -13.69 -15.21
C ILE A 5 34.87 -14.63 -14.44
N GLN A 6 35.22 -15.92 -14.35
CA GLN A 6 34.44 -16.93 -13.61
C GLN A 6 34.29 -16.57 -12.11
N ASP A 7 35.36 -16.13 -11.47
CA ASP A 7 35.33 -15.68 -10.07
C ASP A 7 34.44 -14.43 -9.89
N SER A 8 34.49 -13.50 -10.85
CA SER A 8 33.65 -12.30 -10.84
C SER A 8 32.16 -12.62 -11.03
N GLU A 9 31.82 -13.55 -11.92
CA GLU A 9 30.44 -14.00 -12.14
C GLU A 9 29.86 -14.71 -10.91
N SER A 10 30.67 -15.55 -10.25
CA SER A 10 30.29 -16.21 -9.01
C SER A 10 29.99 -15.21 -7.90
N LYS A 11 30.86 -14.21 -7.70
CA LYS A 11 30.66 -13.12 -6.73
C LYS A 11 29.41 -12.29 -7.04
N LEU A 12 29.18 -11.98 -8.31
CA LEU A 12 27.97 -11.26 -8.74
C LEU A 12 26.70 -12.06 -8.44
N GLY A 13 26.74 -13.38 -8.65
CA GLY A 13 25.63 -14.29 -8.31
C GLY A 13 25.32 -14.28 -6.81
N ALA A 14 26.35 -14.37 -5.97
CA ALA A 14 26.21 -14.31 -4.51
C ALA A 14 25.62 -12.97 -4.05
N LEU A 15 26.16 -11.84 -4.53
CA LEU A 15 25.66 -10.51 -4.18
C LEU A 15 24.20 -10.30 -4.60
N LYS A 16 23.80 -10.80 -5.78
CA LYS A 16 22.39 -10.78 -6.20
C LYS A 16 21.51 -11.60 -5.25
N GLY A 17 21.98 -12.75 -4.80
CA GLY A 17 21.29 -13.56 -3.79
C GLY A 17 21.09 -12.80 -2.48
N ASP A 18 22.15 -12.15 -1.99
CA ASP A 18 22.12 -11.37 -0.75
C ASP A 18 21.16 -10.18 -0.85
N ILE A 19 21.17 -9.45 -1.97
CA ILE A 19 20.23 -8.34 -2.22
C ILE A 19 18.78 -8.85 -2.13
N LEU A 20 18.46 -9.95 -2.81
CA LEU A 20 17.11 -10.53 -2.78
C LEU A 20 16.70 -10.95 -1.36
N SER A 21 17.65 -11.43 -0.54
CA SER A 21 17.38 -11.79 0.86
C SER A 21 17.12 -10.55 1.72
N ILE A 22 17.96 -9.52 1.58
CA ILE A 22 17.84 -8.25 2.29
C ILE A 22 16.52 -7.56 1.94
N GLU A 23 16.14 -7.54 0.66
CA GLU A 23 14.86 -6.96 0.21
C GLU A 23 13.65 -7.66 0.86
N LYS A 24 13.69 -8.99 0.98
CA LYS A 24 12.64 -9.75 1.67
C LYS A 24 12.57 -9.39 3.16
N GLU A 25 13.72 -9.32 3.83
CA GLU A 25 13.78 -8.97 5.25
C GLU A 25 13.30 -7.54 5.51
N ILE A 26 13.70 -6.58 4.67
CA ILE A 26 13.21 -5.20 4.72
C ILE A 26 11.68 -5.15 4.58
N ASN A 27 11.10 -5.91 3.65
CA ASN A 27 9.65 -5.93 3.46
C ASN A 27 8.92 -6.51 4.67
N LEU A 28 9.43 -7.61 5.26
CA LEU A 28 8.89 -8.18 6.49
C LEU A 28 8.91 -7.15 7.64
N LEU A 29 10.04 -6.47 7.85
CA LEU A 29 10.17 -5.44 8.89
C LEU A 29 9.21 -4.26 8.68
N LYS A 30 8.98 -3.85 7.43
CA LYS A 30 8.01 -2.79 7.10
C LYS A 30 6.58 -3.23 7.41
N GLU A 31 6.20 -4.45 7.03
CA GLU A 31 4.88 -5.03 7.34
C GLU A 31 4.67 -5.12 8.85
N GLU A 32 5.66 -5.60 9.60
CA GLU A 32 5.60 -5.66 11.06
C GLU A 32 5.48 -4.28 11.71
N LYS A 33 6.26 -3.29 11.23
CA LYS A 33 6.19 -1.90 11.70
C LYS A 33 4.79 -1.33 11.53
N ILE A 34 4.19 -1.51 10.35
CA ILE A 34 2.82 -1.01 10.06
C ILE A 34 1.81 -1.72 10.95
N LYS A 35 1.84 -3.06 10.98
CA LYS A 35 0.90 -3.87 11.77
C LYS A 35 0.96 -3.54 13.27
N ASN A 36 2.15 -3.22 13.79
CA ASN A 36 2.34 -2.93 15.20
C ASN A 36 2.01 -1.50 15.61
N ALA A 37 1.89 -0.57 14.66
CA ALA A 37 1.58 0.82 14.93
C ALA A 37 0.20 1.00 15.60
N THR A 38 0.15 1.85 16.63
CA THR A 38 -1.07 2.11 17.40
C THR A 38 -2.21 2.62 16.53
N ILE A 39 -1.91 3.47 15.55
CA ILE A 39 -2.91 4.01 14.63
C ILE A 39 -3.52 2.89 13.76
N VAL A 40 -2.70 1.96 13.26
CA VAL A 40 -3.17 0.82 12.46
C VAL A 40 -4.03 -0.11 13.29
N LYS A 41 -3.61 -0.45 14.52
CA LYS A 41 -4.43 -1.25 15.45
C LYS A 41 -5.78 -0.58 15.74
N LYS A 42 -5.80 0.75 15.88
CA LYS A 42 -7.04 1.52 16.02
C LYS A 42 -7.92 1.41 14.77
N ILE A 43 -7.36 1.63 13.57
CA ILE A 43 -8.09 1.52 12.30
C ILE A 43 -8.70 0.12 12.14
N MET A 44 -7.93 -0.94 12.34
CA MET A 44 -8.41 -2.33 12.24
C MET A 44 -9.55 -2.62 13.24
N LYS A 45 -9.48 -2.06 14.46
CA LYS A 45 -10.56 -2.20 15.44
C LYS A 45 -11.82 -1.46 15.02
N LEU A 46 -11.69 -0.31 14.37
CA LEU A 46 -12.82 0.48 13.87
C LEU A 46 -13.45 -0.19 12.64
N SER A 47 -12.65 -0.74 11.73
CA SER A 47 -13.14 -1.40 10.52
C SER A 47 -13.96 -2.67 10.82
N ALA A 48 -13.66 -3.34 11.93
CA ALA A 48 -14.42 -4.50 12.41
C ALA A 48 -15.73 -4.13 13.14
N LYS A 49 -15.93 -2.85 13.51
CA LYS A 49 -17.14 -2.41 14.20
C LYS A 49 -18.22 -2.02 13.20
N VAL A 50 -19.18 -2.90 12.98
CA VAL A 50 -20.44 -2.55 12.31
C VAL A 50 -21.26 -1.68 13.26
N VAL A 51 -21.10 -0.36 13.19
CA VAL A 51 -21.91 0.58 13.98
C VAL A 51 -23.12 0.97 13.15
N ALA A 52 -24.27 0.36 13.45
CA ALA A 52 -25.54 0.76 12.86
C ALA A 52 -25.85 2.22 13.24
N GLY A 53 -26.06 3.09 12.25
CA GLY A 53 -26.58 4.45 12.45
C GLY A 53 -25.54 5.57 12.58
N ASN A 54 -24.24 5.31 12.41
CA ASN A 54 -23.25 6.38 12.37
C ASN A 54 -23.24 7.05 10.99
N GLN A 55 -23.49 8.35 10.91
CA GLN A 55 -23.47 9.11 9.65
C GLN A 55 -22.07 9.68 9.32
N GLU A 56 -21.13 9.61 10.26
CA GLU A 56 -19.78 10.15 10.11
C GLU A 56 -18.74 9.05 9.88
N THR A 57 -17.66 9.41 9.18
CA THR A 57 -16.50 8.53 8.98
C THR A 57 -15.85 8.19 10.32
N LEU A 58 -15.45 6.93 10.52
CA LEU A 58 -14.86 6.48 11.79
C LEU A 58 -13.48 7.07 12.06
N LEU A 59 -12.80 7.55 11.02
CA LEU A 59 -11.45 8.12 11.10
C LEU A 59 -11.52 9.65 11.15
N THR A 60 -10.91 10.23 12.19
CA THR A 60 -10.74 11.68 12.29
C THR A 60 -9.64 12.17 11.35
N ASN A 61 -9.60 13.48 11.06
CA ASN A 61 -8.48 14.06 10.31
C ASN A 61 -7.12 13.75 10.95
N ARG A 62 -7.03 13.76 12.29
CA ARG A 62 -5.80 13.41 13.01
C ARG A 62 -5.39 11.95 12.76
N ASP A 63 -6.36 11.04 12.75
CA ASP A 63 -6.11 9.62 12.48
C ASP A 63 -5.56 9.42 11.06
N TRP A 64 -6.13 10.12 10.08
CA TRP A 64 -5.63 10.11 8.70
C TRP A 64 -4.20 10.63 8.59
N HIS A 65 -3.89 11.78 9.20
CA HIS A 65 -2.53 12.33 9.15
C HIS A 65 -1.53 11.36 9.78
N SER A 66 -1.80 10.84 10.98
CA SER A 66 -0.92 9.85 11.63
C SER A 66 -0.74 8.57 10.82
N PHE A 67 -1.77 8.13 10.10
CA PHE A 67 -1.68 6.96 9.24
C PHE A 67 -0.86 7.24 7.97
N MET A 68 -1.13 8.35 7.28
CA MET A 68 -0.39 8.75 6.08
C MET A 68 1.10 8.96 6.39
N ASP A 69 1.41 9.63 7.50
CA ASP A 69 2.79 9.84 7.96
C ASP A 69 3.51 8.51 8.21
N LEU A 70 2.84 7.54 8.84
CA LEU A 70 3.40 6.21 9.07
C LEU A 70 3.76 5.51 7.75
N ILE A 71 2.85 5.55 6.77
CA ILE A 71 3.07 4.92 5.46
C ILE A 71 4.19 5.62 4.71
N ASN A 72 4.18 6.96 4.64
CA ASN A 72 5.21 7.75 3.96
C ASN A 72 6.61 7.53 4.57
N GLN A 73 6.71 7.44 5.90
CA GLN A 73 7.97 7.13 6.58
C GLN A 73 8.44 5.69 6.36
N THR A 74 7.54 4.77 5.99
CA THR A 74 7.85 3.35 5.78
C THR A 74 8.14 3.06 4.31
N TYR A 75 7.48 3.77 3.40
CA TYR A 75 7.60 3.65 1.96
C TYR A 75 7.84 5.04 1.34
N ARG A 76 9.09 5.54 1.39
CA ARG A 76 9.44 6.85 0.83
C ARG A 76 9.06 6.97 -0.66
N SER A 77 9.25 5.91 -1.45
CA SER A 77 8.86 5.87 -2.85
C SER A 77 7.35 6.07 -3.06
N PHE A 78 6.52 5.69 -2.08
CA PHE A 78 5.08 5.93 -2.14
C PHE A 78 4.75 7.42 -1.97
N ASP A 79 5.43 8.12 -1.06
CA ASP A 79 5.26 9.56 -0.87
C ASP A 79 5.64 10.35 -2.13
N GLU A 80 6.74 9.96 -2.77
CA GLU A 80 7.17 10.51 -4.07
C GLU A 80 6.13 10.23 -5.17
N PHE A 81 5.60 9.01 -5.24
CA PHE A 81 4.55 8.64 -6.19
C PHE A 81 3.28 9.48 -6.02
N ILE A 82 2.81 9.69 -4.79
CA ILE A 82 1.63 10.52 -4.51
C ILE A 82 1.91 11.99 -4.78
N SER A 83 3.12 12.48 -4.50
CA SER A 83 3.52 13.87 -4.73
C SER A 83 3.67 14.21 -6.21
N ASP A 84 4.25 13.30 -7.00
CA ASP A 84 4.36 13.41 -8.47
C ASP A 84 2.97 13.40 -9.12
N ASN A 85 2.05 12.60 -8.58
CA ASN A 85 0.67 12.44 -9.03
C ASN A 85 0.51 12.35 -10.57
N SER A 86 1.44 11.68 -11.24
CA SER A 86 1.48 11.56 -12.71
C SER A 86 0.23 10.89 -13.30
N TYR A 87 -0.52 10.15 -12.48
CA TYR A 87 -1.77 9.48 -12.84
C TYR A 87 -3.04 10.32 -12.57
N GLY A 88 -2.90 11.55 -12.06
CA GLY A 88 -4.03 12.44 -11.81
C GLY A 88 -5.05 11.88 -10.81
N LEU A 89 -4.57 11.27 -9.73
CA LEU A 89 -5.40 10.79 -8.62
C LEU A 89 -5.99 11.97 -7.86
N THR A 90 -7.28 11.89 -7.55
CA THR A 90 -7.97 12.86 -6.69
C THR A 90 -7.59 12.63 -5.22
N PRO A 91 -7.75 13.64 -4.33
CA PRO A 91 -7.49 13.46 -2.90
C PRO A 91 -8.24 12.28 -2.28
N ALA A 92 -9.49 12.06 -2.70
CA ALA A 92 -10.26 10.91 -2.26
C ALA A 92 -9.65 9.59 -2.76
N GLU A 93 -9.22 9.50 -4.01
CA GLU A 93 -8.58 8.28 -4.54
C GLU A 93 -7.24 7.99 -3.85
N ILE A 94 -6.46 9.03 -3.52
CA ILE A 94 -5.22 8.90 -2.76
C ILE A 94 -5.46 8.24 -1.40
N GLN A 95 -6.55 8.57 -0.70
CA GLN A 95 -6.90 7.91 0.58
C GLN A 95 -7.09 6.40 0.42
N TYR A 96 -7.65 5.93 -0.70
CA TYR A 96 -7.80 4.49 -0.96
C TYR A 96 -6.44 3.84 -1.24
N CYS A 97 -5.55 4.54 -1.93
CA CYS A 97 -4.18 4.06 -2.12
C CYS A 97 -3.47 3.85 -0.77
N TYR A 98 -3.64 4.77 0.19
CA TYR A 98 -3.14 4.57 1.56
C TYR A 98 -3.78 3.36 2.27
N LEU A 99 -5.11 3.20 2.20
CA LEU A 99 -5.79 2.07 2.82
C LEU A 99 -5.35 0.71 2.24
N SER A 100 -4.86 0.67 1.00
CA SER A 100 -4.37 -0.57 0.38
C SER A 100 -3.25 -1.23 1.18
N PHE A 101 -2.43 -0.46 1.90
CA PHE A 101 -1.35 -0.98 2.76
C PHE A 101 -1.85 -1.75 3.98
N LEU A 102 -3.13 -1.64 4.33
CA LEU A 102 -3.74 -2.39 5.43
C LEU A 102 -4.28 -3.75 4.98
N ASN A 103 -4.37 -4.01 3.66
CA ASN A 103 -4.93 -5.24 3.09
C ASN A 103 -6.29 -5.65 3.68
N ILE A 104 -7.13 -4.66 4.00
CA ILE A 104 -8.49 -4.88 4.48
C ILE A 104 -9.46 -5.16 3.33
N ASP A 105 -10.49 -5.94 3.63
CA ASP A 105 -11.53 -6.28 2.65
C ASP A 105 -12.44 -5.08 2.33
N ILE A 106 -13.19 -5.20 1.24
CA ILE A 106 -14.08 -4.15 0.76
C ILE A 106 -15.13 -3.78 1.83
N SER A 107 -15.59 -4.76 2.59
CA SER A 107 -16.54 -4.58 3.69
C SER A 107 -15.97 -3.71 4.81
N SER A 108 -14.73 -3.98 5.22
CA SER A 108 -14.02 -3.19 6.24
C SER A 108 -13.74 -1.77 5.77
N GLU A 109 -13.36 -1.57 4.50
CA GLU A 109 -13.20 -0.21 3.93
C GLU A 109 -14.50 0.55 3.90
N ALA A 110 -15.59 -0.11 3.51
CA ALA A 110 -16.93 0.47 3.50
C ALA A 110 -17.35 0.95 4.90
N VAL A 111 -17.06 0.17 5.95
CA VAL A 111 -17.30 0.56 7.34
C VAL A 111 -16.45 1.76 7.74
N LEU A 112 -15.15 1.78 7.42
CA LEU A 112 -14.26 2.88 7.78
C LEU A 112 -14.65 4.21 7.13
N LEU A 113 -14.97 4.14 5.83
CA LEU A 113 -15.28 5.29 5.00
C LEU A 113 -16.77 5.67 5.05
N ASN A 114 -17.59 4.88 5.74
CA ASN A 114 -19.04 5.01 5.83
C ASN A 114 -19.73 5.16 4.46
N ILE A 115 -19.43 4.25 3.54
CA ILE A 115 -20.00 4.22 2.19
C ILE A 115 -20.35 2.80 1.76
N ASN A 116 -21.19 2.67 0.74
CA ASN A 116 -21.60 1.36 0.23
C ASN A 116 -20.37 0.57 -0.32
N PRO A 117 -20.20 -0.72 0.03
CA PRO A 117 -19.22 -1.63 -0.57
C PRO A 117 -19.14 -1.56 -2.10
N GLU A 118 -20.27 -1.40 -2.80
CA GLU A 118 -20.29 -1.27 -4.27
C GLU A 118 -19.57 0.00 -4.74
N SER A 119 -19.67 1.09 -3.96
CA SER A 119 -18.97 2.34 -4.24
C SER A 119 -17.46 2.20 -4.05
N ILE A 120 -17.03 1.43 -3.05
CA ILE A 120 -15.61 1.07 -2.85
C ILE A 120 -15.09 0.32 -4.08
N SER A 121 -15.80 -0.72 -4.52
CA SER A 121 -15.43 -1.52 -5.69
C SER A 121 -15.29 -0.68 -6.96
N LYS A 122 -16.28 0.19 -7.22
CA LYS A 122 -16.24 1.13 -8.37
C LYS A 122 -15.06 2.10 -8.26
N ARG A 123 -14.74 2.60 -7.06
CA ARG A 123 -13.60 3.49 -6.85
C ARG A 123 -12.28 2.78 -7.08
N ARG A 124 -12.08 1.59 -6.49
CA ARG A 124 -10.89 0.74 -6.73
C ARG A 124 -10.71 0.43 -8.21
N LEU A 125 -11.80 0.14 -8.95
CA LEU A 125 -11.76 -0.06 -10.40
C LEU A 125 -11.30 1.19 -11.15
N ARG A 126 -11.85 2.36 -10.81
CA ARG A 126 -11.44 3.63 -11.43
C ARG A 126 -9.96 3.95 -11.17
N ILE A 127 -9.47 3.67 -9.96
CA ILE A 127 -8.05 3.83 -9.64
C ILE A 127 -7.21 2.87 -10.49
N ARG A 128 -7.59 1.59 -10.58
CA ARG A 128 -6.91 0.63 -11.47
C ARG A 128 -6.90 1.09 -12.93
N GLN A 129 -7.98 1.70 -13.41
CA GLN A 129 -8.04 2.28 -14.75
C GLN A 129 -6.99 3.38 -14.94
N LYS A 130 -6.90 4.32 -13.99
CA LYS A 130 -5.88 5.36 -14.04
C LYS A 130 -4.46 4.81 -14.01
N LEU A 131 -4.24 3.77 -13.22
CA LEU A 131 -2.93 3.12 -13.07
C LEU A 131 -2.57 2.16 -14.21
N GLY A 132 -3.51 1.84 -15.12
CA GLY A 132 -3.27 0.92 -16.23
C GLY A 132 -3.38 -0.57 -15.89
N TYR A 133 -4.02 -0.94 -14.77
CA TYR A 133 -4.16 -2.33 -14.29
C TYR A 133 -5.60 -2.86 -14.39
N VAL A 134 -6.35 -2.43 -15.39
CA VAL A 134 -7.73 -2.92 -15.63
C VAL A 134 -7.69 -4.37 -16.07
N GLY A 135 -8.57 -5.20 -15.51
CA GLY A 135 -8.66 -6.62 -15.88
C GLY A 135 -7.49 -7.47 -15.37
N SER A 136 -6.57 -6.88 -14.60
CA SER A 136 -5.49 -7.63 -13.95
C SER A 136 -6.03 -8.38 -12.73
N GLU A 137 -5.61 -9.63 -12.57
CA GLU A 137 -5.96 -10.48 -11.42
C GLU A 137 -5.18 -10.13 -10.14
N VAL A 138 -4.22 -9.19 -10.22
CA VAL A 138 -3.44 -8.74 -9.07
C VAL A 138 -4.30 -8.03 -8.03
N SER A 139 -3.91 -8.11 -6.77
CA SER A 139 -4.61 -7.40 -5.69
C SER A 139 -4.55 -5.87 -5.86
N PHE A 140 -5.42 -5.15 -5.16
CA PHE A 140 -5.44 -3.67 -5.28
C PHE A 140 -4.14 -3.07 -4.72
N TYR A 141 -3.63 -3.64 -3.62
CA TYR A 141 -2.33 -3.32 -3.06
C TYR A 141 -1.19 -3.58 -4.07
N GLU A 142 -1.19 -4.75 -4.72
CA GLU A 142 -0.12 -5.09 -5.67
C GLU A 142 -0.10 -4.15 -6.89
N CYS A 143 -1.26 -3.71 -7.38
CA CYS A 143 -1.35 -2.66 -8.40
C CYS A 143 -0.62 -1.38 -7.98
N ILE A 144 -0.84 -0.92 -6.75
CA ILE A 144 -0.16 0.26 -6.19
C ILE A 144 1.34 0.01 -6.09
N CYS A 145 1.76 -1.12 -5.52
CA CYS A 145 3.17 -1.47 -5.40
C CYS A 145 3.88 -1.48 -6.76
N LYS A 146 3.26 -2.04 -7.80
CA LYS A 146 3.87 -2.08 -9.14
C LYS A 146 4.03 -0.69 -9.76
N CYS A 147 3.15 0.26 -9.45
CA CYS A 147 3.32 1.66 -9.90
C CYS A 147 4.41 2.41 -9.12
N VAL A 148 4.62 2.03 -7.86
CA VAL A 148 5.49 2.73 -6.93
C VAL A 148 6.93 2.24 -7.00
N PHE A 149 7.14 0.95 -7.24
CA PHE A 149 8.46 0.29 -7.14
C PHE A 149 9.05 -0.16 -8.49
N ILE A 150 8.39 0.11 -9.63
CA ILE A 150 8.88 -0.24 -10.99
C ILE A 150 9.27 1.02 -11.79
N LYS A 151 9.83 2.05 -11.13
CA LYS A 151 10.51 3.16 -11.83
C LYS A 151 12.01 3.03 -11.70
#